data_AF-A0A5T4LP65-F1
#
_entry.id   AF-A0A5T4LP65-F1
#
_cell.length_a   1.000
_cell.length_b   1.000
_cell.length_c   1.000
_cell.angle_alpha   90.00
_cell.angle_beta   90.00
_cell.angle_gamma   90.00
#
_symmetry.space_group_name_H-M   'P 1'
#
loop_
_entity.id
_entity.type
_entity.pdbx_description
1 polymer ?
#
loop_
_entity_poly.entity_id
_entity_poly.type
_entity_poly.pdbx_seq_one_letter_code
_entity_poly.pdbx_strand_id
1 'polypeptide(L)' 'MSEHITPSSAASQGYLAGMQKMRDGMMKGSIGMAKTQLKYGKDPELRKLAEDIIRAQQPETDQMQTWLKEQKKH' A
#
# COMPACT_ATOMS: atom_id res chain seq x y z
N MET A 1 8.07 -27.39 -3.01
CA MET A 1 7.25 -27.08 -4.19
C MET A 1 6.43 -25.85 -3.85
N SER A 2 6.82 -24.68 -4.37
CA SER A 2 6.12 -23.42 -4.14
C SER A 2 4.94 -23.34 -5.11
N GLU A 3 3.72 -23.35 -4.59
CA GLU A 3 2.52 -23.17 -5.40
C GLU A 3 2.40 -21.70 -5.82
N HIS A 4 2.98 -21.39 -6.97
CA HIS A 4 2.65 -20.18 -7.73
C HIS A 4 1.22 -20.32 -8.23
N ILE A 5 0.27 -19.72 -7.52
CA ILE A 5 -1.08 -19.52 -8.02
C ILE A 5 -1.00 -18.45 -9.12
N THR A 6 -0.84 -18.85 -10.37
CA THR A 6 -1.06 -17.99 -11.54
C THR A 6 -2.51 -18.11 -11.99
N PRO A 7 -3.39 -17.12 -11.71
CA PRO A 7 -4.72 -17.14 -12.25
C PRO A 7 -4.72 -16.60 -13.69
N SER A 8 -4.86 -17.52 -14.64
CA SER A 8 -4.98 -17.25 -16.08
C SER A 8 -6.46 -17.17 -16.49
N SER A 9 -7.12 -16.04 -16.20
CA SER A 9 -8.44 -15.70 -16.75
C SER A 9 -8.67 -14.20 -16.70
N ALA A 10 -9.15 -13.57 -17.78
CA ALA A 10 -9.45 -12.13 -17.82
C ALA A 10 -10.45 -11.69 -16.72
N ALA A 11 -11.35 -12.58 -16.29
CA ALA A 11 -12.25 -12.34 -15.16
C ALA A 11 -11.51 -12.33 -13.81
N SER A 12 -10.46 -13.13 -13.66
CA SER A 12 -9.58 -13.10 -12.48
C SER A 12 -8.64 -11.89 -12.49
N GLN A 13 -8.24 -11.38 -13.66
CA GLN A 13 -7.41 -10.16 -13.77
C GLN A 13 -8.17 -8.91 -13.32
N GLY A 14 -9.44 -8.74 -13.70
CA GLY A 14 -10.27 -7.62 -13.20
C GLY A 14 -10.46 -7.66 -11.68
N TYR A 15 -10.67 -8.86 -11.13
CA TYR A 15 -10.78 -9.08 -9.69
C TYR A 15 -9.46 -8.82 -8.96
N LEU A 16 -8.33 -9.34 -9.47
CA LEU A 16 -7.00 -9.10 -8.93
C LEU A 16 -6.60 -7.63 -9.02
N ALA A 17 -6.87 -6.96 -10.15
CA ALA A 17 -6.63 -5.53 -10.31
C ALA A 17 -7.48 -4.71 -9.34
N GLY A 18 -8.74 -5.11 -9.11
CA GLY A 18 -9.61 -4.51 -8.10
C GLY A 18 -9.08 -4.69 -6.68
N MET A 19 -8.65 -5.91 -6.33
CA MET A 19 -8.05 -6.21 -5.03
C MET A 19 -6.71 -5.50 -4.81
N GLN A 20 -5.89 -5.39 -5.85
CA GLN A 20 -4.64 -4.63 -5.81
C GLN A 20 -4.92 -3.15 -5.58
N LYS A 21 -5.84 -2.55 -6.35
CA LYS A 21 -6.27 -1.15 -6.17
C LYS A 21 -6.85 -0.88 -4.78
N MET A 22 -7.60 -1.83 -4.23
CA MET A 22 -8.14 -1.73 -2.86
C MET A 22 -7.03 -1.74 -1.81
N ARG A 23 -6.06 -2.66 -1.93
CA ARG A 23 -4.88 -2.72 -1.06
C ARG A 23 -4.12 -1.40 -1.10
N ASP A 24 -3.92 -0.82 -2.28
CA ASP A 24 -3.22 0.45 -2.44
C ASP A 24 -3.97 1.61 -1.82
N GLY A 25 -5.31 1.61 -1.94
CA GLY A 25 -6.17 2.58 -1.29
C GLY A 25 -6.05 2.52 0.23
N MET A 26 -6.10 1.30 0.79
CA MET A 26 -5.92 1.08 2.22
C MET A 26 -4.52 1.47 2.69
N MET A 27 -3.48 1.10 1.94
CA MET A 27 -2.08 1.45 2.23
C MET A 27 -1.89 2.97 2.28
N LYS A 28 -2.29 3.68 1.22
CA LYS A 28 -2.20 5.15 1.15
C LYS A 28 -3.01 5.82 2.26
N GLY A 29 -4.19 5.30 2.58
CA GLY A 29 -5.02 5.79 3.67
C GLY A 29 -4.31 5.67 5.02
N SER A 30 -3.74 4.50 5.32
CA SER A 30 -3.02 4.25 6.57
C SER A 30 -1.76 5.10 6.72
N ILE A 31 -0.99 5.31 5.64
CA ILE A 31 0.16 6.22 5.63
C ILE A 31 -0.27 7.67 5.84
N GLY A 32 -1.40 8.09 5.26
CA GLY A 32 -1.99 9.40 5.50
C GLY A 32 -2.36 9.63 6.97
N MET A 33 -2.96 8.63 7.62
CA MET A 33 -3.28 8.67 9.05
C MET A 33 -2.01 8.70 9.91
N ALA A 34 -1.02 7.86 9.61
CA ALA A 34 0.26 7.84 10.32
C ALA A 34 1.00 9.19 10.21
N LYS A 35 1.05 9.79 9.03
CA LYS A 35 1.62 11.14 8.84
C LYS A 35 0.88 12.21 9.61
N THR A 36 -0.45 12.10 9.70
CA THR A 36 -1.29 13.01 10.50
C THR A 36 -0.94 12.89 11.99
N GLN A 37 -0.77 11.67 12.49
CA GLN A 37 -0.35 11.42 13.87
C GLN A 37 1.05 11.96 14.15
N LEU A 38 1.99 11.88 13.20
CA LEU A 38 3.31 12.47 13.37
C LEU A 38 3.31 14.00 13.37
N LYS A 39 2.41 14.60 12.59
CA LYS A 39 2.30 16.06 12.48
C LYS A 39 1.57 16.70 13.66
N TYR A 40 0.50 16.08 14.14
CA TYR A 40 -0.38 16.68 15.16
C TYR A 40 -0.38 15.93 16.50
N GLY A 41 0.06 14.68 16.52
CA GLY A 41 0.16 13.88 17.73
C GLY A 41 1.31 14.32 18.63
N LYS A 42 1.05 14.31 19.93
CA LYS A 42 2.02 14.66 20.99
C LYS A 42 2.46 13.45 21.80
N ASP A 43 1.74 12.35 21.67
CA ASP A 43 2.05 11.10 22.36
C ASP A 43 3.26 10.41 21.68
N PRO A 44 4.37 10.18 22.40
CA PRO A 44 5.58 9.60 21.83
C PRO A 44 5.41 8.15 21.41
N GLU A 45 4.57 7.36 22.09
CA GLU A 45 4.31 5.96 21.73
C GLU A 45 3.48 5.88 20.45
N LEU A 46 2.46 6.73 20.31
CA LEU A 46 1.65 6.79 19.09
C LEU A 46 2.43 7.33 17.89
N ARG A 47 3.40 8.22 18.11
CA ARG A 47 4.32 8.68 17.05
C ARG A 47 5.26 7.56 16.62
N LYS A 48 5.84 6.82 17.56
CA LYS A 48 6.68 5.66 17.24
C LYS A 48 5.91 4.60 16.46
N LEU A 49 4.67 4.32 16.85
CA LEU A 49 3.78 3.43 16.11
C LEU A 49 3.52 3.93 14.68
N ALA A 50 3.28 5.23 14.51
CA ALA A 50 3.09 5.82 13.19
C ALA A 50 4.35 5.72 12.30
N GLU A 51 5.54 5.90 12.86
CA GLU A 51 6.81 5.69 12.15
C GLU A 51 7.01 4.23 11.75
N ASP A 52 6.69 3.28 12.64
CA ASP A 52 6.83 1.86 12.37
C ASP A 52 5.82 1.38 11.31
N ILE A 53 4.59 1.91 11.32
CA ILE A 53 3.59 1.66 10.25
C ILE A 53 4.08 2.16 8.90
N ILE A 54 4.64 3.38 8.85
CA ILE A 54 5.21 3.94 7.61
C ILE A 54 6.37 3.08 7.13
N ARG A 55 7.28 2.67 8.02
CA ARG A 55 8.44 1.84 7.68
C ARG A 55 8.03 0.47 7.18
N ALA A 56 7.05 -0.17 7.81
CA ALA A 56 6.56 -1.48 7.42
C ALA A 56 5.88 -1.48 6.04
N GLN A 57 5.18 -0.39 5.69
CA GLN A 57 4.51 -0.23 4.39
C GLN A 57 5.34 0.50 3.33
N GLN A 58 6.56 0.93 3.66
CA GLN A 58 7.47 1.61 2.74
C GLN A 58 7.80 0.77 1.49
N PRO A 59 8.12 -0.54 1.60
CA PRO A 59 8.43 -1.37 0.43
C PRO A 59 7.25 -1.48 -0.53
N GLU A 60 6.03 -1.64 0.01
CA GLU A 60 4.80 -1.70 -0.79
C GLU A 60 4.47 -0.33 -1.39
N THR A 61 4.77 0.77 -0.69
CA THR A 61 4.61 2.14 -1.22
C THR A 61 5.52 2.40 -2.40
N ASP A 62 6.78 1.96 -2.34
CA ASP A 62 7.75 2.20 -3.42
C ASP A 62 7.40 1.39 -4.67
N GLN A 63 6.94 0.15 -4.49
CA GLN A 63 6.36 -0.67 -5.56
C GLN A 63 5.13 0.00 -6.15
N MET A 64 4.28 0.59 -5.31
CA MET A 64 3.07 1.28 -5.75
C MET A 64 3.32 2.62 -6.43
N GLN A 65 4.31 3.40 -5.99
CA GLN A 65 4.70 4.62 -6.69
C GLN A 65 5.29 4.31 -8.06
N THR A 66 6.07 3.24 -8.16
CA THR A 66 6.59 2.75 -9.44
C THR A 66 5.45 2.34 -10.36
N TRP A 67 4.52 1.53 -9.86
CA TRP A 67 3.35 1.12 -10.64
C TRP A 67 2.46 2.30 -11.08
N LEU A 68 2.20 3.28 -10.21
CA LEU A 68 1.44 4.48 -10.58
C LEU A 68 2.13 5.34 -11.64
N LYS A 69 3.47 5.43 -11.61
CA LYS A 69 4.24 6.14 -12.65
C LYS A 69 4.12 5.43 -13.99
N GLU A 70 4.17 4.11 -14.01
CA GLU A 70 4.00 3.30 -15.22
C GLU A 70 2.55 3.40 -15.75
N GLN A 71 1.53 3.40 -14.89
CA GLN A 71 0.13 3.57 -15.29
C GLN A 71 -0.21 4.98 -15.76
N LYS A 72 0.44 6.03 -15.23
CA LYS A 72 0.28 7.42 -15.71
C LYS A 72 0.84 7.65 -17.12
N LYS A 73 1.56 6.68 -17.68
CA LYS A 73 2.16 6.75 -19.02
C LYS A 73 1.28 6.18 -20.13
N HIS A 74 0.05 5.77 -19.81
CA HIS A 74 -1.00 5.36 -20.74
C HIS A 74 -2.21 6.28 -20.64
#